data_AF-A0A968PDB3-F1
#
_entry.id   AF-A0A968PDB3-F1
#
_cell.length_a   1.000
_cell.length_b   1.000
_cell.length_c   1.000
_cell.angle_alpha   90.00
_cell.angle_beta   90.00
_cell.angle_gamma   90.00
#
_symmetry.space_group_name_H-M   'P 1'
#
loop_
_entity.id
_entity.type
_entity.pdbx_description
1 polymer ?
#
loop_
_entity_poly.entity_id
_entity_poly.type
_entity_poly.pdbx_seq_one_letter_code
_entity_poly.pdbx_strand_id
1 'polypeptide(L)'
;CGRRVQYHRTLQRHARTAHGRRCAARFTGAAEQRYAAVGTGGYRTPTRLEPVTTAPAISVTSDGADYLAIGAPELLEAVGPLLEYHAANGLTTLALPWEAVVNEFHGGMPEPAAIRALLQHARQHWQRVPSYLLLVGDATYDPRGYVDAPPPHMLPAPMVLTEYGGETASDLPLADLDGDSIPDLAVGRIPAHTPAQVRALVERTLDYAAAPAPPARVLAVADGQEARFWRDAQQFLQPFAADTALLTSTPRQRRRTAADRAGTCTRAADGGLLRARQPYTVGAGSAAGYREPRHTARRCRAADVALYLPDRIVHPPDPRVAD
;
A
#
# COMPACT_ATOMS: atom_id res chain seq x y z
N CYS A 1 -12.26 -21.17 -50.59
CA CYS A 1 -12.69 -22.47 -50.02
C CYS A 1 -11.87 -23.57 -50.65
N GLY A 2 -10.89 -24.10 -49.92
CA GLY A 2 -10.07 -25.18 -50.44
C GLY A 2 -8.88 -25.47 -49.54
N ARG A 3 -9.02 -26.49 -48.70
CA ARG A 3 -8.02 -27.53 -48.43
C ARG A 3 -8.70 -28.61 -47.60
N ARG A 4 -8.65 -29.85 -48.11
CA ARG A 4 -9.15 -31.06 -47.47
C ARG A 4 -8.15 -31.50 -46.41
N VAL A 5 -8.64 -31.81 -45.22
CA VAL A 5 -7.98 -32.74 -44.28
C VAL A 5 -9.06 -33.66 -43.72
N GLN A 6 -8.81 -34.96 -43.78
CA GLN A 6 -9.76 -36.05 -43.50
C GLN A 6 -9.96 -36.32 -42.00
N TYR A 7 -11.07 -37.01 -41.71
CA TYR A 7 -11.85 -37.10 -40.46
C TYR A 7 -11.23 -37.95 -39.33
N HIS A 8 -11.63 -37.68 -38.07
CA HIS A 8 -12.53 -38.53 -37.26
C HIS A 8 -13.11 -37.75 -36.06
N ARG A 9 -14.45 -37.81 -35.93
CA ARG A 9 -15.36 -37.22 -34.91
C ARG A 9 -15.72 -35.73 -35.03
N THR A 10 -17.03 -35.46 -35.11
CA THR A 10 -17.63 -34.23 -35.64
C THR A 10 -18.25 -33.38 -34.52
N LEU A 11 -17.77 -32.15 -34.34
CA LEU A 11 -18.58 -31.05 -33.78
C LEU A 11 -18.74 -30.00 -34.88
N GLN A 12 -19.91 -29.96 -35.50
CA GLN A 12 -20.28 -28.93 -36.48
C GLN A 12 -21.00 -27.80 -35.75
N ARG A 13 -20.42 -26.59 -35.77
CA ARG A 13 -21.19 -25.36 -35.50
C ARG A 13 -21.12 -24.45 -36.72
N HIS A 14 -22.29 -24.00 -37.15
CA HIS A 14 -22.44 -23.11 -38.30
C HIS A 14 -22.34 -21.66 -37.84
N ALA A 15 -21.43 -20.88 -38.43
CA ALA A 15 -21.46 -19.43 -38.34
C ALA A 15 -22.03 -18.85 -39.65
N ARG A 16 -23.01 -17.93 -39.54
CA ARG A 16 -23.54 -17.18 -40.68
C ARG A 16 -22.67 -15.94 -40.90
N THR A 17 -22.17 -15.75 -42.12
CA THR A 17 -21.58 -14.47 -42.53
C THR A 17 -22.65 -13.52 -43.08
N ALA A 18 -22.40 -12.22 -43.02
CA ALA A 18 -23.31 -11.15 -43.45
C ALA A 18 -23.71 -11.18 -44.95
N HIS A 19 -23.17 -12.12 -45.74
CA HIS A 19 -23.43 -12.27 -47.18
C HIS A 19 -24.06 -13.63 -47.55
N GLY A 20 -24.71 -14.32 -46.61
CA GLY A 20 -25.47 -15.55 -46.91
C GLY A 20 -24.64 -16.80 -47.22
N ARG A 21 -23.30 -16.72 -47.19
CA ARG A 21 -22.42 -17.90 -47.33
C ARG A 21 -22.15 -18.52 -45.95
N ARG A 22 -22.50 -19.80 -45.79
CA ARG A 22 -22.16 -20.57 -44.58
C ARG A 22 -20.68 -20.96 -44.64
N CYS A 23 -19.86 -20.37 -43.77
CA CYS A 23 -18.47 -20.78 -43.60
C CYS A 23 -18.39 -21.76 -42.44
N ALA A 24 -17.68 -22.87 -42.63
CA ALA A 24 -17.38 -23.85 -41.59
C ALA A 24 -15.87 -23.85 -41.34
N ALA A 25 -15.47 -23.59 -40.10
CA ALA A 25 -14.10 -23.77 -39.65
C ALA A 25 -13.99 -25.12 -38.92
N ARG A 26 -12.89 -25.84 -39.15
CA ARG A 26 -12.53 -27.05 -38.42
C ARG A 26 -11.14 -26.83 -37.85
N PHE A 27 -10.94 -27.18 -36.58
CA PHE A 27 -9.64 -27.13 -35.91
C PHE A 27 -9.49 -28.40 -35.08
N THR A 28 -8.23 -28.78 -34.81
CA THR A 28 -7.90 -29.90 -33.93
C THR A 28 -7.59 -29.35 -32.54
N GLY A 29 -8.25 -29.89 -31.52
CA GLY A 29 -7.98 -29.56 -30.11
C GLY A 29 -7.40 -30.75 -29.36
N ALA A 30 -6.66 -30.48 -28.29
CA ALA A 30 -6.28 -31.44 -27.27
C ALA A 30 -7.44 -31.66 -26.29
N ALA A 31 -7.46 -32.84 -25.66
CA ALA A 31 -8.45 -33.16 -24.63
C ALA A 31 -8.37 -32.17 -23.45
N GLU A 32 -9.53 -31.89 -22.84
CA GLU A 32 -9.69 -31.01 -21.67
C GLU A 32 -9.30 -29.53 -21.87
N GLN A 33 -9.05 -29.11 -23.10
CA GLN A 33 -8.75 -27.71 -23.41
C GLN A 33 -9.99 -26.92 -23.82
N ARG A 34 -10.04 -25.64 -23.44
CA ARG A 34 -11.10 -24.70 -23.84
C ARG A 34 -10.65 -23.91 -25.06
N TYR A 35 -11.49 -23.88 -26.10
CA TYR A 35 -11.22 -23.18 -27.35
C TYR A 35 -12.23 -22.06 -27.58
N ALA A 36 -11.74 -20.89 -27.97
CA ALA A 36 -12.55 -19.79 -28.46
C ALA A 36 -12.42 -19.67 -29.98
N ALA A 37 -13.54 -19.51 -30.69
CA ALA A 37 -13.56 -19.23 -32.12
C ALA A 37 -14.12 -17.82 -32.34
N VAL A 38 -13.30 -16.93 -32.91
CA VAL A 38 -13.67 -15.56 -33.24
C VAL A 38 -13.64 -15.36 -34.75
N GLY A 39 -14.60 -14.61 -35.28
CA GLY A 39 -14.57 -14.19 -36.68
C GLY A 39 -13.48 -13.14 -36.92
N THR A 40 -13.29 -12.73 -38.17
CA THR A 40 -12.27 -11.71 -38.55
C THR A 40 -12.46 -10.36 -37.85
N GLY A 41 -13.66 -10.03 -37.38
CA GLY A 41 -13.95 -8.85 -36.55
C GLY A 41 -14.02 -9.12 -35.04
N GLY A 42 -13.71 -10.34 -34.58
CA GLY A 42 -13.75 -10.72 -33.17
C GLY A 42 -12.40 -10.69 -32.46
N TYR A 43 -11.32 -10.36 -33.19
CA TYR A 43 -10.03 -10.06 -32.58
C TYR A 43 -10.07 -8.69 -31.93
N ARG A 44 -9.67 -8.60 -30.66
CA ARG A 44 -9.32 -7.30 -30.08
C ARG A 44 -8.01 -6.86 -30.71
N THR A 45 -7.98 -5.67 -31.28
CA THR A 45 -6.74 -5.02 -31.68
C THR A 45 -6.14 -4.32 -30.47
N PRO A 46 -4.81 -4.34 -30.29
CA PRO A 46 -4.18 -3.54 -29.27
C PRO A 46 -4.53 -2.06 -29.49
N THR A 47 -4.96 -1.38 -28.44
CA THR A 47 -5.26 0.07 -28.49
C THR A 47 -4.00 0.87 -28.78
N ARG A 48 -2.84 0.34 -28.35
CA ARG A 48 -1.52 0.93 -28.56
C ARG A 48 -0.44 -0.16 -28.60
N LEU A 49 0.59 0.06 -29.41
CA LEU A 49 1.85 -0.68 -29.38
C LEU A 49 2.95 0.32 -29.07
N GLU A 50 3.75 0.05 -28.05
CA GLU A 50 4.87 0.89 -27.65
C GLU A 50 6.15 0.05 -27.63
N PRO A 51 7.32 0.64 -27.95
CA PRO A 51 8.60 -0.01 -27.71
C PRO A 51 8.75 -0.35 -26.23
N VAL A 52 9.29 -1.53 -25.92
CA VAL A 52 9.60 -1.89 -24.53
C VAL A 52 10.72 -0.99 -24.03
N THR A 53 10.44 -0.21 -22.98
CA THR A 53 11.46 0.51 -22.24
C THR A 53 12.19 -0.48 -21.33
N THR A 54 13.45 -0.81 -21.67
CA THR A 54 14.34 -1.67 -20.88
C THR A 54 15.44 -0.87 -20.18
N ALA A 55 15.25 0.44 -20.03
CA ALA A 55 16.19 1.34 -19.38
C ALA A 55 15.60 1.83 -18.04
N PRO A 56 16.36 1.80 -16.93
CA PRO A 56 17.67 1.14 -16.81
C PRO A 56 17.53 -0.38 -16.97
N ALA A 57 18.59 -1.05 -17.41
CA ALA A 57 18.61 -2.51 -17.52
C ALA A 57 18.95 -3.10 -16.15
N ILE A 58 17.93 -3.41 -15.35
CA ILE A 58 18.07 -3.62 -13.91
C ILE A 58 18.81 -4.94 -13.63
N SER A 59 18.52 -6.00 -14.38
CA SER A 59 19.10 -7.33 -14.20
C SER A 59 20.58 -7.44 -14.52
N VAL A 60 21.14 -6.48 -15.27
CA VAL A 60 22.57 -6.43 -15.60
C VAL A 60 23.36 -5.53 -14.65
N THR A 61 22.68 -4.76 -13.80
CA THR A 61 23.35 -3.99 -12.73
C THR A 61 23.62 -4.88 -11.53
N SER A 62 24.83 -4.81 -10.97
CA SER A 62 25.22 -5.59 -9.79
C SER A 62 25.54 -4.74 -8.56
N ASP A 63 25.65 -3.41 -8.68
CA ASP A 63 26.02 -2.55 -7.54
C ASP A 63 24.95 -2.52 -6.43
N GLY A 64 23.67 -2.58 -6.83
CA GLY A 64 22.52 -2.55 -5.94
C GLY A 64 22.33 -1.23 -5.19
N ALA A 65 21.46 -1.24 -4.17
CA ALA A 65 21.18 -0.09 -3.32
C ALA A 65 20.65 -0.53 -1.95
N ASP A 66 20.83 0.31 -0.93
CA ASP A 66 20.27 0.11 0.41
C ASP A 66 18.82 0.62 0.48
N TYR A 67 18.53 1.72 -0.23
CA TYR A 67 17.23 2.38 -0.30
C TYR A 67 16.72 2.43 -1.74
N LEU A 68 15.67 1.66 -2.03
CA LEU A 68 15.09 1.52 -3.35
C LEU A 68 13.75 2.25 -3.44
N ALA A 69 13.61 3.21 -4.35
CA ALA A 69 12.35 3.86 -4.66
C ALA A 69 11.79 3.35 -6.01
N ILE A 70 10.49 3.02 -6.05
CA ILE A 70 9.81 2.57 -7.27
C ILE A 70 8.58 3.44 -7.50
N GLY A 71 8.40 3.95 -8.72
CA GLY A 71 7.26 4.80 -9.06
C GLY A 71 7.29 5.29 -10.50
N ALA A 72 6.33 6.14 -10.87
CA ALA A 72 6.38 6.82 -12.17
C ALA A 72 7.54 7.85 -12.20
N PRO A 73 8.20 8.06 -13.35
CA PRO A 73 9.34 8.97 -13.45
C PRO A 73 9.08 10.37 -12.86
N GLU A 74 7.91 10.96 -13.15
CA GLU A 74 7.56 12.31 -12.70
C GLU A 74 7.37 12.38 -11.18
N LEU A 75 6.93 11.28 -10.56
CA LEU A 75 6.81 11.17 -9.10
C LEU A 75 8.17 10.93 -8.46
N LEU A 76 9.03 10.11 -9.08
CA LEU A 76 10.39 9.83 -8.59
C LEU A 76 11.27 11.08 -8.60
N GLU A 77 11.14 11.97 -9.59
CA GLU A 77 11.80 13.28 -9.58
C GLU A 77 11.46 14.09 -8.32
N ALA A 78 10.19 14.06 -7.89
CA ALA A 78 9.75 14.73 -6.67
C ALA A 78 10.24 14.06 -5.37
N VAL A 79 10.67 12.79 -5.42
CA VAL A 79 11.29 12.07 -4.29
C VAL A 79 12.79 12.37 -4.19
N GLY A 80 13.42 12.91 -5.22
CA GLY A 80 14.85 13.21 -5.28
C GLY A 80 15.46 13.78 -3.99
N PRO A 81 14.90 14.85 -3.39
CA PRO A 81 15.43 15.43 -2.14
C PRO A 81 15.49 14.44 -0.97
N LEU A 82 14.54 13.50 -0.87
CA LEU A 82 14.54 12.46 0.16
C LEU A 82 15.64 11.42 -0.10
N LEU A 83 15.87 11.03 -1.35
CA LEU A 83 16.95 10.12 -1.71
C LEU A 83 18.31 10.76 -1.47
N GLU A 84 18.48 12.04 -1.81
CA GLU A 84 19.68 12.81 -1.53
C GLU A 84 19.94 12.91 -0.03
N TYR A 85 18.90 13.15 0.78
CA TYR A 85 19.01 13.12 2.24
C TYR A 85 19.52 11.76 2.75
N HIS A 86 18.94 10.66 2.29
CA HIS A 86 19.40 9.32 2.69
C HIS A 86 20.83 9.01 2.19
N ALA A 87 21.19 9.47 0.99
CA ALA A 87 22.54 9.37 0.46
C ALA A 87 23.57 10.14 1.28
N ALA A 88 23.24 11.37 1.69
CA ALA A 88 24.06 12.17 2.59
C ALA A 88 24.22 11.53 3.98
N ASN A 89 23.29 10.66 4.36
CA ASN A 89 23.31 9.89 5.61
C ASN A 89 23.85 8.45 5.43
N GLY A 90 24.55 8.18 4.34
CA GLY A 90 25.34 6.95 4.16
C GLY A 90 24.61 5.78 3.50
N LEU A 91 23.39 5.97 2.99
CA LEU A 91 22.69 4.93 2.22
C LEU A 91 22.95 5.07 0.73
N THR A 92 23.20 3.96 0.04
CA THR A 92 23.15 3.95 -1.43
C THR A 92 21.68 3.99 -1.84
N THR A 93 21.29 5.00 -2.62
CA THR A 93 19.90 5.16 -3.06
C THR A 93 19.74 4.88 -4.55
N LEU A 94 18.62 4.28 -4.94
CA LEU A 94 18.29 3.99 -6.33
C LEU A 94 16.79 4.25 -6.57
N ALA A 95 16.48 4.94 -7.66
CA ALA A 95 15.12 5.15 -8.13
C ALA A 95 14.90 4.34 -9.42
N LEU A 96 13.87 3.48 -9.43
CA LEU A 96 13.52 2.65 -10.58
C LEU A 96 12.13 3.01 -11.11
N PRO A 97 12.01 3.38 -12.39
CA PRO A 97 10.71 3.56 -13.04
C PRO A 97 9.87 2.27 -12.96
N TRP A 98 8.62 2.40 -12.55
CA TRP A 98 7.69 1.26 -12.42
C TRP A 98 7.58 0.44 -13.71
N GLU A 99 7.50 1.10 -14.86
CA GLU A 99 7.43 0.42 -16.16
C GLU A 99 8.66 -0.43 -16.46
N ALA A 100 9.87 0.04 -16.09
CA ALA A 100 11.10 -0.74 -16.27
C ALA A 100 11.07 -2.02 -15.42
N VAL A 101 10.62 -1.91 -14.16
CA VAL A 101 10.46 -3.05 -13.25
C VAL A 101 9.47 -4.07 -13.81
N VAL A 102 8.31 -3.61 -14.29
CA VAL A 102 7.28 -4.48 -14.84
C VAL A 102 7.72 -5.16 -16.13
N ASN A 103 8.35 -4.41 -17.05
CA ASN A 103 8.83 -4.95 -18.32
C ASN A 103 9.85 -6.06 -18.11
N GLU A 104 10.73 -5.90 -17.13
CA GLU A 104 11.84 -6.81 -16.89
C GLU A 104 11.47 -8.01 -16.01
N PHE A 105 10.67 -7.81 -14.96
CA PHE A 105 10.37 -8.84 -13.97
C PHE A 105 8.97 -9.46 -14.08
N HIS A 106 8.10 -8.92 -14.94
CA HIS A 106 6.76 -9.48 -15.15
C HIS A 106 6.26 -9.40 -16.60
N GLY A 107 7.17 -9.22 -17.57
CA GLY A 107 6.84 -9.27 -19.00
C GLY A 107 5.83 -8.21 -19.44
N GLY A 108 5.82 -7.04 -18.78
CA GLY A 108 4.89 -5.95 -19.10
C GLY A 108 3.56 -6.00 -18.33
N MET A 109 3.35 -7.01 -17.48
CA MET A 109 2.11 -7.12 -16.69
C MET A 109 2.24 -6.35 -15.34
N PRO A 110 1.41 -5.33 -15.08
CA PRO A 110 1.55 -4.49 -13.88
C PRO A 110 0.93 -5.17 -12.65
N GLU A 111 1.64 -6.15 -12.10
CA GLU A 111 1.24 -6.92 -10.91
C GLU A 111 2.25 -6.72 -9.76
N PRO A 112 1.84 -6.83 -8.49
CA PRO A 112 2.74 -6.76 -7.34
C PRO A 112 3.90 -7.78 -7.41
N ALA A 113 3.68 -8.90 -8.11
CA ALA A 113 4.68 -9.93 -8.34
C ALA A 113 5.95 -9.40 -9.04
N ALA A 114 5.85 -8.33 -9.86
CA ALA A 114 7.01 -7.70 -10.49
C ALA A 114 7.99 -7.15 -9.45
N ILE A 115 7.47 -6.48 -8.41
CA ILE A 115 8.26 -5.90 -7.33
C ILE A 115 8.93 -7.02 -6.53
N ARG A 116 8.16 -8.07 -6.19
CA ARG A 116 8.70 -9.20 -5.45
C ARG A 116 9.80 -9.93 -6.22
N ALA A 117 9.63 -10.13 -7.53
CA ALA A 117 10.64 -10.74 -8.38
C ALA A 117 11.91 -9.88 -8.49
N LEU A 118 11.77 -8.55 -8.58
CA LEU A 118 12.90 -7.62 -8.50
C LEU A 118 13.66 -7.76 -7.17
N LEU A 119 12.96 -7.77 -6.03
CA LEU A 119 13.60 -7.88 -4.71
C LEU A 119 14.30 -9.23 -4.52
N GLN A 120 13.68 -10.32 -5.00
CA GLN A 120 14.32 -11.64 -5.01
C GLN A 120 15.57 -11.67 -5.88
N HIS A 121 15.53 -11.04 -7.05
CA HIS A 121 16.69 -10.88 -7.92
C HIS A 121 17.79 -10.06 -7.22
N ALA A 122 17.44 -8.93 -6.61
CA ALA A 122 18.37 -8.09 -5.87
C ALA A 122 19.06 -8.89 -4.74
N ARG A 123 18.31 -9.68 -3.96
CA ARG A 123 18.85 -10.54 -2.90
C ARG A 123 19.86 -11.57 -3.42
N GLN A 124 19.69 -12.05 -4.65
CA GLN A 124 20.53 -13.10 -5.24
C GLN A 124 21.74 -12.55 -6.00
N HIS A 125 21.63 -11.35 -6.57
CA HIS A 125 22.57 -10.87 -7.59
C HIS A 125 23.18 -9.49 -7.32
N TRP A 126 22.57 -8.68 -6.44
CA TRP A 126 23.14 -7.37 -6.11
C TRP A 126 24.16 -7.48 -4.99
N GLN A 127 25.21 -6.67 -5.09
CA GLN A 127 26.22 -6.51 -4.04
C GLN A 127 25.61 -5.84 -2.80
N ARG A 128 24.70 -4.86 -3.01
CA ARG A 128 23.87 -4.27 -1.94
C ARG A 128 22.43 -4.70 -2.10
N VAL A 129 21.96 -5.45 -1.12
CA VAL A 129 20.57 -5.89 -1.02
C VAL A 129 19.75 -4.78 -0.34
N PRO A 130 18.61 -4.36 -0.92
CA PRO A 130 17.79 -3.31 -0.33
C PRO A 130 17.32 -3.66 1.08
N SER A 131 17.53 -2.73 2.01
CA SER A 131 16.95 -2.77 3.36
C SER A 131 15.66 -1.93 3.46
N TYR A 132 15.48 -1.00 2.51
CA TYR A 132 14.33 -0.10 2.46
C TYR A 132 13.75 -0.08 1.05
N LEU A 133 12.43 -0.24 0.95
CA LEU A 133 11.64 -0.05 -0.25
C LEU A 133 10.65 1.09 -0.04
N LEU A 134 10.69 2.09 -0.92
CA LEU A 134 9.73 3.17 -1.00
C LEU A 134 8.90 3.05 -2.28
N LEU A 135 7.60 2.84 -2.11
CA LEU A 135 6.63 2.80 -3.20
C LEU A 135 6.05 4.20 -3.41
N VAL A 136 6.15 4.74 -4.62
CA VAL A 136 5.74 6.12 -4.94
C VAL A 136 4.64 6.07 -5.98
N GLY A 137 3.40 6.09 -5.49
CA GLY A 137 2.21 5.89 -6.29
C GLY A 137 1.08 5.29 -5.47
N ASP A 138 -0.16 5.64 -5.83
CA ASP A 138 -1.33 5.12 -5.17
C ASP A 138 -1.72 3.72 -5.67
N ALA A 139 -2.48 2.97 -4.86
CA ALA A 139 -2.98 1.65 -5.18
C ALA A 139 -4.51 1.65 -5.27
N THR A 140 -5.07 0.78 -6.11
CA THR A 140 -6.51 0.57 -6.22
C THR A 140 -6.83 -0.92 -6.23
N TYR A 141 -8.02 -1.27 -5.72
CA TYR A 141 -8.59 -2.60 -5.86
C TYR A 141 -9.21 -2.82 -7.25
N ASP A 142 -9.41 -1.76 -8.04
CA ASP A 142 -9.97 -1.81 -9.39
C ASP A 142 -8.99 -1.26 -10.45
N PRO A 143 -7.87 -1.95 -10.70
CA PRO A 143 -6.86 -1.47 -11.65
C PRO A 143 -7.34 -1.52 -13.12
N ARG A 144 -8.43 -2.25 -13.38
CA ARG A 144 -9.02 -2.37 -14.72
C ARG A 144 -10.14 -1.37 -14.98
N GLY A 145 -10.53 -0.60 -13.96
CA GLY A 145 -11.57 0.40 -14.03
C GLY A 145 -12.93 -0.15 -14.41
N TYR A 146 -13.33 -1.26 -13.79
CA TYR A 146 -14.68 -1.80 -13.96
C TYR A 146 -15.76 -0.95 -13.26
N VAL A 147 -15.40 -0.24 -12.20
CA VAL A 147 -16.25 0.64 -11.40
C VAL A 147 -15.92 2.10 -11.69
N ASP A 148 -14.67 2.51 -11.46
CA ASP A 148 -14.20 3.88 -11.61
C ASP A 148 -12.96 3.94 -12.50
N ALA A 149 -12.72 5.09 -13.14
CA ALA A 149 -11.48 5.26 -13.90
C ALA A 149 -10.27 5.16 -12.94
N PRO A 150 -9.27 4.31 -13.26
CA PRO A 150 -8.09 4.18 -12.41
C PRO A 150 -7.33 5.51 -12.36
N PRO A 151 -6.82 5.92 -11.18
CA PRO A 151 -6.01 7.13 -11.07
C PRO A 151 -4.71 6.99 -11.87
N PRO A 152 -4.04 8.11 -12.21
CA PRO A 152 -2.73 8.02 -12.86
C PRO A 152 -1.66 7.49 -11.90
N HIS A 153 -0.55 7.01 -12.46
CA HIS A 153 0.65 6.57 -11.72
C HIS A 153 0.37 5.50 -10.64
N MET A 154 -0.54 4.56 -10.95
CA MET A 154 -0.85 3.46 -10.04
C MET A 154 0.34 2.54 -9.84
N LEU A 155 0.53 2.12 -8.60
CA LEU A 155 1.48 1.11 -8.22
C LEU A 155 0.74 0.04 -7.39
N PRO A 156 0.55 -1.18 -7.94
CA PRO A 156 -0.36 -2.15 -7.36
C PRO A 156 0.12 -2.63 -5.98
N ALA A 157 -0.82 -2.94 -5.11
CA ALA A 157 -0.56 -3.53 -3.79
C ALA A 157 -1.12 -4.96 -3.75
N PRO A 158 -0.44 -5.91 -3.09
CA PRO A 158 -1.02 -7.21 -2.80
C PRO A 158 -2.33 -7.10 -2.02
N MET A 159 -3.28 -7.99 -2.31
CA MET A 159 -4.51 -8.13 -1.53
C MET A 159 -4.37 -9.29 -0.56
N VAL A 160 -4.64 -9.04 0.72
CA VAL A 160 -4.62 -10.06 1.79
C VAL A 160 -5.99 -10.19 2.42
N LEU A 161 -6.34 -11.40 2.87
CA LEU A 161 -7.59 -11.63 3.58
C LEU A 161 -7.41 -11.23 5.04
N THR A 162 -8.18 -10.24 5.47
CA THR A 162 -8.21 -9.74 6.86
C THR A 162 -9.50 -10.20 7.56
N GLU A 163 -9.40 -10.46 8.86
CA GLU A 163 -10.51 -11.03 9.66
C GLU A 163 -11.81 -10.20 9.57
N TYR A 164 -11.69 -8.87 9.59
CA TYR A 164 -12.86 -7.97 9.60
C TYR A 164 -13.05 -7.17 8.30
N GLY A 165 -12.02 -7.08 7.46
CA GLY A 165 -12.03 -6.28 6.23
C GLY A 165 -12.23 -7.08 4.94
N GLY A 166 -12.10 -8.41 4.99
CA GLY A 166 -12.07 -9.23 3.77
C GLY A 166 -10.78 -8.98 2.98
N GLU A 167 -10.85 -8.98 1.65
CA GLU A 167 -9.72 -8.63 0.79
C GLU A 167 -9.33 -7.15 0.98
N THR A 168 -8.14 -6.95 1.53
CA THR A 168 -7.60 -5.63 1.88
C THR A 168 -6.20 -5.47 1.28
N ALA A 169 -5.89 -4.30 0.74
CA ALA A 169 -4.56 -4.00 0.24
C ALA A 169 -3.53 -4.00 1.39
N SER A 170 -2.38 -4.63 1.18
CA SER A 170 -1.27 -4.65 2.12
C SER A 170 0.05 -4.76 1.38
N ASP A 171 1.00 -3.90 1.72
CA ASP A 171 2.37 -3.96 1.18
C ASP A 171 3.26 -4.96 1.94
N LEU A 172 2.80 -5.51 3.07
CA LEU A 172 3.54 -6.49 3.88
C LEU A 172 4.04 -7.69 3.06
N PRO A 173 3.25 -8.30 2.15
CA PRO A 173 3.71 -9.45 1.37
C PRO A 173 4.81 -9.12 0.35
N LEU A 174 5.09 -7.83 0.09
CA LEU A 174 6.24 -7.42 -0.72
C LEU A 174 7.55 -7.53 0.08
N ALA A 175 7.45 -7.44 1.41
CA ALA A 175 8.58 -7.46 2.32
C ALA A 175 9.00 -8.88 2.75
N ASP A 176 8.10 -9.86 2.61
CA ASP A 176 8.34 -11.26 2.98
C ASP A 176 8.84 -12.05 1.76
N LEU A 177 10.17 -12.18 1.64
CA LEU A 177 10.82 -12.77 0.48
C LEU A 177 11.01 -14.28 0.62
N ASP A 178 11.09 -14.81 1.85
CA ASP A 178 11.29 -16.23 2.14
C ASP A 178 10.02 -16.98 2.58
N GLY A 179 8.94 -16.27 2.87
CA GLY A 179 7.62 -16.83 3.17
C GLY A 179 7.41 -17.20 4.64
N ASP A 180 8.23 -16.70 5.57
CA ASP A 180 8.11 -16.96 7.00
C ASP A 180 7.13 -16.03 7.74
N SER A 181 6.47 -15.11 7.00
CA SER A 181 5.58 -14.08 7.52
C SER A 181 6.26 -12.99 8.35
N ILE A 182 7.59 -12.87 8.27
CA ILE A 182 8.38 -11.80 8.86
C ILE A 182 8.97 -10.95 7.72
N PRO A 183 8.80 -9.61 7.76
CA PRO A 183 9.41 -8.74 6.76
C PRO A 183 10.95 -8.82 6.76
N ASP A 184 11.54 -9.13 5.59
CA ASP A 184 12.98 -9.09 5.34
C ASP A 184 13.52 -7.65 5.14
N LEU A 185 12.64 -6.71 4.79
CA LEU A 185 12.97 -5.30 4.55
C LEU A 185 11.86 -4.36 5.01
N ALA A 186 12.21 -3.10 5.25
CA ALA A 186 11.23 -2.06 5.58
C ALA A 186 10.54 -1.56 4.29
N VAL A 187 9.21 -1.58 4.27
CA VAL A 187 8.41 -1.08 3.14
C VAL A 187 7.60 0.13 3.57
N GLY A 188 7.71 1.21 2.81
CA GLY A 188 6.89 2.41 2.94
C GLY A 188 6.23 2.78 1.61
N ARG A 189 5.12 3.50 1.67
CA ARG A 189 4.42 4.01 0.49
C ARG A 189 4.10 5.50 0.63
N ILE A 190 4.37 6.26 -0.43
CA ILE A 190 3.84 7.61 -0.67
C ILE A 190 2.64 7.46 -1.61
N PRO A 191 1.40 7.40 -1.10
CA PRO A 191 0.21 7.34 -1.94
C PRO A 191 -0.02 8.72 -2.56
N ALA A 192 0.31 8.84 -3.84
CA ALA A 192 0.22 10.10 -4.57
C ALA A 192 -0.14 9.87 -6.04
N HIS A 193 -0.83 10.85 -6.61
CA HIS A 193 -1.18 10.92 -8.03
C HIS A 193 -0.43 12.03 -8.76
N THR A 194 0.26 12.91 -8.03
CA THR A 194 0.92 14.09 -8.59
C THR A 194 2.26 14.36 -7.91
N PRO A 195 3.22 14.98 -8.62
CA PRO A 195 4.50 15.39 -8.03
C PRO A 195 4.32 16.35 -6.85
N ALA A 196 3.28 17.20 -6.86
CA ALA A 196 3.02 18.14 -5.76
C ALA A 196 2.65 17.43 -4.45
N GLN A 197 1.87 16.35 -4.51
CA GLN A 197 1.54 15.54 -3.34
C GLN A 197 2.78 14.84 -2.78
N VAL A 198 3.65 14.33 -3.66
CA VAL A 198 4.93 13.73 -3.26
C VAL A 198 5.81 14.76 -2.55
N ARG A 199 6.03 15.94 -3.15
CA ARG A 199 6.84 17.01 -2.55
C ARG A 199 6.32 17.40 -1.17
N ALA A 200 5.01 17.56 -1.02
CA ALA A 200 4.41 17.92 0.26
C ALA A 200 4.71 16.89 1.37
N LEU A 201 4.74 15.59 1.04
CA LEU A 201 5.12 14.56 2.01
C LEU A 201 6.63 14.52 2.25
N VAL A 202 7.44 14.63 1.20
CA VAL A 202 8.91 14.67 1.29
C VAL A 202 9.38 15.85 2.15
N GLU A 203 8.87 17.05 1.90
CA GLU A 203 9.17 18.25 2.67
C GLU A 203 8.82 18.05 4.14
N ARG A 204 7.62 17.51 4.44
CA ARG A 204 7.23 17.19 5.82
C ARG A 204 8.17 16.19 6.49
N THR A 205 8.61 15.17 5.76
CA THR A 205 9.55 14.16 6.29
C THR A 205 10.92 14.77 6.57
N LEU A 206 11.43 15.61 5.67
CA LEU A 206 12.72 16.28 5.83
C LEU A 206 12.69 17.34 6.95
N ASP A 207 11.63 18.15 7.01
CA ASP A 207 11.40 19.10 8.10
C ASP A 207 11.36 18.39 9.45
N TYR A 208 10.69 17.24 9.50
CA TYR A 208 10.64 16.42 10.70
C TYR A 208 12.01 15.85 11.09
N ALA A 209 12.80 15.39 10.12
CA ALA A 209 14.12 14.85 10.35
C ALA A 209 15.13 15.93 10.82
N ALA A 210 15.00 17.16 10.32
CA ALA A 210 15.84 18.29 10.68
C ALA A 210 15.45 18.93 12.03
N ALA A 211 14.20 18.74 12.49
CA ALA A 211 13.73 19.33 13.72
C ALA A 211 14.43 18.72 14.95
N PRO A 212 14.76 19.53 15.98
CA PRO A 212 15.18 19.00 17.29
C PRO A 212 14.14 18.02 17.82
N ALA A 213 14.59 16.97 18.49
CA ALA A 213 13.70 15.96 19.07
C ALA A 213 12.63 16.65 19.93
N PRO A 214 11.34 16.57 19.56
CA PRO A 214 10.30 17.20 20.35
C PRO A 214 10.17 16.47 21.69
N PRO A 215 9.68 17.14 22.75
CA PRO A 215 9.28 16.43 23.96
C PRO A 215 8.25 15.34 23.59
N ALA A 216 8.43 14.14 24.17
CA ALA A 216 7.63 12.95 23.87
C ALA A 216 6.21 13.08 24.42
N ARG A 217 5.40 13.94 23.80
CA ARG A 217 3.98 14.12 24.11
C ARG A 217 3.15 13.21 23.22
N VAL A 218 2.67 12.12 23.82
CA VAL A 218 1.99 11.05 23.10
C VAL A 218 0.51 11.04 23.44
N LEU A 219 -0.33 11.04 22.41
CA LEU A 219 -1.78 10.90 22.56
C LEU A 219 -2.20 9.53 22.05
N ALA A 220 -2.69 8.65 22.91
CA ALA A 220 -3.35 7.43 22.49
C ALA A 220 -4.87 7.65 22.42
N VAL A 221 -5.51 7.17 21.35
CA VAL A 221 -6.95 7.22 21.15
C VAL A 221 -7.46 5.80 20.98
N ALA A 222 -8.37 5.36 21.85
CA ALA A 222 -9.00 4.05 21.78
C ALA A 222 -10.50 4.18 21.52
N ASP A 223 -10.99 3.53 20.47
CA ASP A 223 -12.42 3.31 20.30
C ASP A 223 -12.93 2.30 21.34
N GLY A 224 -14.17 2.49 21.81
CA GLY A 224 -14.80 1.66 22.83
C GLY A 224 -15.70 0.57 22.26
N GLN A 225 -15.56 0.23 20.96
CA GLN A 225 -16.23 -0.93 20.37
C GLN A 225 -15.76 -2.23 21.03
N GLU A 226 -14.49 -2.30 21.42
CA GLU A 226 -13.91 -3.49 22.04
C GLU A 226 -12.97 -3.14 23.20
N ALA A 227 -13.03 -3.94 24.27
CA ALA A 227 -12.17 -3.75 25.44
C ALA A 227 -10.67 -3.95 25.13
N ARG A 228 -10.34 -4.66 24.04
CA ARG A 228 -8.94 -4.88 23.61
C ARG A 228 -8.26 -3.57 23.22
N PHE A 229 -8.93 -2.70 22.46
CA PHE A 229 -8.35 -1.44 21.98
C PHE A 229 -7.92 -0.51 23.12
N TRP A 230 -8.67 -0.52 24.22
CA TRP A 230 -8.29 0.23 25.42
C TRP A 230 -7.04 -0.34 26.09
N ARG A 231 -6.95 -1.68 26.24
CA ARG A 231 -5.76 -2.34 26.80
C ARG A 231 -4.53 -2.12 25.93
N ASP A 232 -4.69 -2.21 24.61
CA ASP A 232 -3.61 -2.01 23.65
C ASP A 232 -3.10 -0.56 23.72
N ALA A 233 -4.01 0.42 23.77
CA ALA A 233 -3.65 1.82 23.94
C ALA A 233 -2.95 2.09 25.29
N GLN A 234 -3.38 1.44 26.38
CA GLN A 234 -2.67 1.54 27.66
C GLN A 234 -1.28 0.92 27.63
N GLN A 235 -1.16 -0.27 27.04
CA GLN A 235 0.11 -0.97 26.90
C GLN A 235 1.10 -0.16 26.07
N PHE A 236 0.62 0.46 24.98
CA PHE A 236 1.42 1.36 24.14
C PHE A 236 1.95 2.57 24.93
N LEU A 237 1.17 3.13 25.86
CA LEU A 237 1.58 4.31 26.63
C LEU A 237 2.58 4.01 27.76
N GLN A 238 2.76 2.75 28.18
CA GLN A 238 3.64 2.37 29.30
C GLN A 238 5.07 2.93 29.18
N PRO A 239 5.74 2.90 28.01
CA PRO A 239 7.11 3.41 27.87
C PRO A 239 7.22 4.95 27.94
N PHE A 240 6.10 5.69 27.80
CA PHE A 240 6.10 7.15 27.58
C PHE A 240 5.72 7.96 28.84
N ALA A 241 5.74 7.34 30.03
CA ALA A 241 5.07 7.74 31.28
C ALA A 241 5.12 9.22 31.73
N ALA A 242 6.01 10.06 31.19
CA ALA A 242 6.14 11.47 31.59
C ALA A 242 5.08 12.40 30.99
N ASP A 243 4.59 12.18 29.76
CA ASP A 243 3.73 13.14 29.03
C ASP A 243 2.71 12.46 28.09
N THR A 244 1.83 11.61 28.64
CA THR A 244 0.82 10.87 27.87
C THR A 244 -0.62 11.28 28.15
N ALA A 245 -1.49 11.15 27.15
CA ALA A 245 -2.94 11.17 27.33
C ALA A 245 -3.59 9.99 26.61
N LEU A 246 -4.63 9.41 27.23
CA LEU A 246 -5.49 8.39 26.64
C LEU A 246 -6.91 8.94 26.49
N LEU A 247 -7.41 9.02 25.26
CA LEU A 247 -8.81 9.34 24.96
C LEU A 247 -9.58 8.07 24.64
N THR A 248 -10.74 7.89 25.27
CA THR A 248 -11.63 6.76 25.02
C THR A 248 -12.98 7.22 24.52
N SER A 249 -13.54 6.53 23.54
CA SER A 249 -14.90 6.78 23.06
C SER A 249 -15.81 5.63 23.48
N THR A 250 -16.68 5.82 24.48
CA THR A 250 -17.64 4.77 24.86
C THR A 250 -18.91 4.88 24.01
N PRO A 251 -19.36 3.81 23.32
CA PRO A 251 -20.69 3.77 22.76
C PRO A 251 -21.70 3.76 23.91
N ARG A 252 -22.76 4.55 23.77
CA ARG A 252 -23.80 4.80 24.79
C ARG A 252 -24.57 3.49 25.08
N GLN A 253 -24.11 2.66 26.02
CA GLN A 253 -24.91 1.53 26.47
C GLN A 253 -26.20 2.04 27.14
N ARG A 254 -27.35 1.61 26.60
CA ARG A 254 -28.69 1.88 27.13
C ARG A 254 -28.95 1.05 28.39
N ARG A 255 -28.31 1.40 29.51
CA ARG A 255 -28.77 1.19 30.89
C ARG A 255 -27.65 1.66 31.83
N ARG A 256 -27.89 2.77 32.52
CA ARG A 256 -26.96 3.32 33.51
C ARG A 256 -27.33 2.80 34.89
N THR A 257 -26.39 2.20 35.60
CA THR A 257 -26.41 2.24 37.07
C THR A 257 -25.69 3.50 37.54
N ALA A 258 -25.93 3.93 38.79
CA ALA A 258 -25.35 5.17 39.32
C ALA A 258 -23.81 5.14 39.42
N ALA A 259 -23.20 3.94 39.39
CA ALA A 259 -21.76 3.73 39.33
C ALA A 259 -21.16 4.01 37.93
N ASP A 260 -21.94 3.84 36.85
CA ASP A 260 -21.51 4.09 35.46
C ASP A 260 -21.55 5.58 35.05
N ARG A 261 -21.91 6.48 35.98
CA ARG A 261 -21.86 7.93 35.72
C ARG A 261 -20.44 8.49 35.76
N ALA A 262 -19.46 7.69 36.20
CA ALA A 262 -18.03 7.99 36.08
C ALA A 262 -17.48 7.49 34.74
N GLY A 263 -18.02 8.01 33.63
CA GLY A 263 -17.26 8.02 32.37
C GLY A 263 -16.15 9.05 32.54
N THR A 264 -15.04 8.64 33.15
CA THR A 264 -13.89 9.49 33.43
C THR A 264 -13.22 9.87 32.11
N CYS A 265 -13.48 11.09 31.62
CA CYS A 265 -12.37 11.84 31.03
C CYS A 265 -11.38 12.03 32.18
N THR A 266 -10.37 11.17 32.30
CA THR A 266 -9.20 11.49 33.11
C THR A 266 -8.67 12.80 32.55
N ARG A 267 -8.76 13.84 33.37
CA ARG A 267 -8.53 15.25 33.06
C ARG A 267 -7.29 15.35 32.16
N ALA A 268 -7.49 15.70 30.89
CA ALA A 268 -6.42 16.26 30.07
C ALA A 268 -5.95 17.50 30.83
N ALA A 269 -4.85 17.38 31.56
CA ALA A 269 -4.23 18.49 32.25
C ALA A 269 -3.94 19.55 31.19
N ASP A 270 -4.52 20.73 31.40
CA ASP A 270 -4.20 22.00 30.77
C ASP A 270 -4.01 21.99 29.26
N GLY A 271 -5.11 22.03 28.48
CA GLY A 271 -5.28 22.75 27.20
C GLY A 271 -4.29 22.55 26.03
N GLY A 272 -3.17 21.86 26.24
CA GLY A 272 -2.03 21.76 25.34
C GLY A 272 -1.80 20.34 24.84
N LEU A 273 -2.46 19.33 25.43
CA LEU A 273 -2.38 17.91 25.03
C LEU A 273 -3.26 17.57 23.82
N LEU A 274 -4.21 18.44 23.44
CA LEU A 274 -4.91 18.35 22.15
C LEU A 274 -4.02 18.76 20.96
N ARG A 275 -2.80 19.26 21.23
CA ARG A 275 -1.73 19.50 20.24
C ARG A 275 -0.62 18.45 20.35
N ALA A 276 -0.97 17.20 20.63
CA ALA A 276 0.00 16.11 20.62
C ALA A 276 0.61 15.99 19.21
N ARG A 277 1.94 16.05 19.13
CA ARG A 277 2.66 15.92 17.85
C ARG A 277 2.79 14.47 17.40
N GLN A 278 2.45 13.50 18.26
CA GLN A 278 2.45 12.07 17.95
C GLN A 278 1.18 11.36 18.45
N PRO A 279 0.11 11.30 17.63
CA PRO A 279 -1.05 10.48 17.95
C PRO A 279 -0.83 9.01 17.59
N TYR A 280 -1.30 8.14 18.47
CA TYR A 280 -1.50 6.71 18.25
C TYR A 280 -3.00 6.43 18.35
N THR A 281 -3.58 5.74 17.38
CA THR A 281 -5.02 5.47 17.37
C THR A 281 -5.27 3.99 17.18
N VAL A 282 -6.18 3.44 17.97
CA VAL A 282 -6.67 2.06 17.87
C VAL A 282 -8.19 2.10 17.88
N GLY A 283 -8.82 1.49 16.88
CA GLY A 283 -10.28 1.46 16.82
C GLY A 283 -10.84 1.05 15.48
N ALA A 284 -12.18 1.06 15.37
CA ALA A 284 -12.86 0.79 14.11
C ALA A 284 -12.72 1.97 13.14
N GLY A 285 -12.21 1.70 11.93
CA GLY A 285 -12.02 2.67 10.86
C GLY A 285 -12.88 2.38 9.63
N SER A 286 -13.04 3.39 8.79
CA SER A 286 -13.50 3.24 7.40
C SER A 286 -12.43 3.79 6.46
N ALA A 287 -12.50 3.46 5.17
CA ALA A 287 -11.53 3.90 4.16
C ALA A 287 -11.36 5.44 4.09
N ALA A 288 -12.39 6.21 4.45
CA ALA A 288 -12.39 7.68 4.38
C ALA A 288 -12.26 8.37 5.75
N GLY A 289 -12.01 7.60 6.83
CA GLY A 289 -11.80 8.19 8.15
C GLY A 289 -12.09 7.24 9.31
N TYR A 290 -11.55 7.58 10.47
CA TYR A 290 -11.96 6.98 11.73
C TYR A 290 -13.45 7.24 11.97
N ARG A 291 -14.18 6.22 12.45
CA ARG A 291 -15.59 6.38 12.80
C ARG A 291 -15.65 7.26 14.06
N GLU A 292 -15.69 8.58 13.84
CA GLU A 292 -15.74 9.57 14.90
C GLU A 292 -16.87 9.22 15.89
N PRO A 293 -16.65 9.37 17.21
CA PRO A 293 -17.72 9.33 18.17
C PRO A 293 -18.54 10.61 18.02
N ARG A 294 -19.49 10.61 17.07
CA ARG A 294 -20.32 11.75 16.60
C ARG A 294 -21.11 12.51 17.68
N HIS A 295 -20.97 12.15 18.97
CA HIS A 295 -21.69 12.78 20.08
C HIS A 295 -20.84 13.19 21.30
N THR A 296 -19.56 12.82 21.40
CA THR A 296 -18.68 13.30 22.50
C THR A 296 -18.04 14.66 22.20
N ALA A 297 -17.87 15.03 20.92
CA ALA A 297 -17.29 16.31 20.52
C ALA A 297 -18.16 17.54 20.85
N ARG A 298 -19.46 17.38 21.13
CA ARG A 298 -20.34 18.51 21.51
C ARG A 298 -20.19 18.98 22.97
N ARG A 299 -19.42 18.28 23.81
CA ARG A 299 -19.17 18.68 25.21
C ARG A 299 -17.74 19.10 25.51
N CYS A 300 -16.80 18.86 24.61
CA CYS A 300 -15.47 19.47 24.64
C CYS A 300 -15.54 20.68 23.71
N ARG A 301 -15.25 21.90 24.20
CA ARG A 301 -15.23 23.07 23.31
C ARG A 301 -14.28 22.79 22.15
N ALA A 302 -14.86 22.70 20.96
CA ALA A 302 -14.15 22.46 19.72
C ALA A 302 -13.22 23.64 19.43
N ALA A 303 -11.94 23.35 19.28
CA ALA A 303 -11.01 24.12 18.49
C ALA A 303 -10.08 23.11 17.82
N ASP A 304 -10.32 22.89 16.53
CA ASP A 304 -9.41 22.36 15.52
C ASP A 304 -8.56 21.14 15.90
N VAL A 305 -9.14 19.94 15.78
CA VAL A 305 -8.40 18.68 15.76
C VAL A 305 -8.01 18.39 14.31
N ALA A 306 -6.81 18.82 13.90
CA ALA A 306 -6.14 18.30 12.72
C ALA A 306 -5.41 17.00 13.14
N LEU A 307 -5.94 15.85 12.72
CA LEU A 307 -5.28 14.55 12.88
C LEU A 307 -3.99 14.52 12.04
N TYR A 308 -2.86 14.68 12.71
CA TYR A 308 -1.53 14.61 12.10
C TYR A 308 -0.98 13.19 12.31
N LEU A 309 -0.89 12.38 11.26
CA LEU A 309 -0.20 11.07 11.31
C LEU A 309 1.32 11.31 11.51
N PRO A 310 1.96 10.72 12.53
CA PRO A 310 3.41 10.81 12.73
C PRO A 310 4.13 9.60 12.13
N ASP A 311 5.15 9.83 11.29
CA ASP A 311 6.00 8.80 10.66
C ASP A 311 7.24 8.43 11.51
N ARG A 312 7.19 8.59 12.85
CA ARG A 312 8.25 8.12 13.74
C ARG A 312 7.77 6.92 14.55
N ILE A 313 8.26 5.73 14.22
CA ILE A 313 8.20 4.57 15.11
C ILE A 313 9.23 4.83 16.22
N VAL A 314 8.76 5.19 17.41
CA VAL A 314 9.61 5.16 18.61
C VAL A 314 9.65 3.72 19.07
N HIS A 315 10.77 3.03 18.83
CA HIS A 315 11.00 1.73 19.45
C HIS A 315 11.10 1.91 20.97
N PRO A 316 10.44 1.07 21.79
CA PRO A 316 10.72 1.04 23.21
C PRO A 316 12.19 0.67 23.43
N PRO A 317 12.85 1.18 24.49
CA PRO A 317 14.22 0.78 24.82
C PRO A 317 14.30 -0.74 25.01
N ASP A 318 15.31 -1.37 24.41
CA ASP A 318 15.57 -2.81 24.53
C ASP A 318 15.91 -3.13 25.99
N PRO A 319 15.13 -3.99 26.69
CA PRO A 319 15.41 -4.39 28.06
C PRO A 319 16.72 -5.18 28.22
N ARG A 320 17.42 -5.54 27.14
CA ARG A 320 18.71 -6.25 27.17
C ARG A 320 19.93 -5.33 27.15
N VAL A 321 19.75 -4.01 27.03
CA VAL A 321 20.83 -3.02 27.13
C VAL A 321 20.64 -2.22 28.42
N ALA A 322 20.69 -2.94 29.53
CA ALA A 322 20.84 -2.39 30.87
C ALA A 322 21.84 -3.27 31.61
N ASP A 323 23.12 -3.06 31.31
CA ASP A 323 24.28 -3.23 32.19
C ASP A 323 25.48 -2.47 31.59
#